data_AF-A0A817Q562-F1
#
_entry.id   AF-A0A817Q562-F1
#
_cell.length_a   1.000
_cell.length_b   1.000
_cell.length_c   1.000
_cell.angle_alpha   90.00
_cell.angle_beta   90.00
_cell.angle_gamma   90.00
#
_symmetry.space_group_name_H-M   'P 1'
#
loop_
_entity.id
_entity.type
_entity.pdbx_description
1 polymer ?
#
loop_
_entity_poly.entity_id
_entity_poly.type
_entity_poly.pdbx_seq_one_letter_code
_entity_poly.pdbx_strand_id
1 'polypeptide(L)'
;TQIVSEEIKRSISSADNIKQIIYSYNRTTNDFRFTVSDLTEYEGALKLDRISIGNRLHPVTVYQPANKMTFCTNCWLIGHTRAACLVRERKCRICLKVYDHDHTSTCSGKPLCAQCGQEHHSLDPKCEYIQQYRKKLNLEVKQAVNDGIINRKPIQVHQQHQSQFVRAAYDIEYPALPDINNIKSKKNKVWQDVTSQLTTTNNTYSNDIIINMLHKMNNDLKRDMLSMKYMIVKKIDEQVTLNTKNIQLHQVSLCTINTSLMKMIKNVLSPLIDIIPDVHDQIRKQISTALIDLEGPLRIHAEQVSINFNSDYNSSITRSTTLSTNVPDKNKAAVSPTSSSNTPTLQEEAEKSAMFHPCS
;
A
#
# COMPACT_ATOMS: atom_id res chain seq x y z
N THR A 1 -15.45 32.55 -1.99
CA THR A 1 -14.33 31.73 -2.55
C THR A 1 -13.29 32.57 -3.26
N GLN A 2 -13.69 33.53 -4.11
CA GLN A 2 -12.76 34.36 -4.89
C GLN A 2 -11.77 35.16 -4.04
N ILE A 3 -12.24 35.88 -3.01
CA ILE A 3 -11.38 36.63 -2.07
C ILE A 3 -10.35 35.70 -1.39
N VAL A 4 -10.79 34.55 -0.89
CA VAL A 4 -9.89 33.56 -0.25
C VAL A 4 -8.85 33.05 -1.23
N SER A 5 -9.24 32.86 -2.50
CA SER A 5 -8.32 32.40 -3.54
C SER A 5 -7.22 33.43 -3.83
N GLU A 6 -7.55 34.72 -3.88
CA GLU A 6 -6.59 35.80 -4.10
C GLU A 6 -5.64 35.94 -2.90
N GLU A 7 -6.17 35.84 -1.68
CA GLU A 7 -5.37 35.89 -0.45
C GLU A 7 -4.40 34.70 -0.31
N ILE A 8 -4.84 33.48 -0.64
CA ILE A 8 -3.95 32.31 -0.68
C ILE A 8 -2.84 32.52 -1.70
N LYS A 9 -3.16 33.05 -2.90
CA LYS A 9 -2.17 33.34 -3.95
C LYS A 9 -1.19 34.46 -3.58
N ARG A 10 -1.56 35.39 -2.69
CA ARG A 10 -0.63 36.38 -2.14
C ARG A 10 0.42 35.75 -1.23
N SER A 11 0.05 34.74 -0.45
CA SER A 11 0.97 34.04 0.45
C SER A 11 1.78 32.95 -0.25
N ILE A 12 1.18 32.27 -1.24
CA ILE A 12 1.78 31.15 -1.99
C ILE A 12 1.46 31.39 -3.46
N SER A 13 2.41 31.96 -4.20
CA SER A 13 2.17 32.44 -5.57
C SER A 13 1.82 31.31 -6.53
N SER A 14 2.38 30.12 -6.30
CA SER A 14 2.16 28.92 -7.10
C SER A 14 0.92 28.11 -6.68
N ALA A 15 0.09 28.65 -5.78
CA ALA A 15 -1.14 28.00 -5.35
C ALA A 15 -2.21 27.98 -6.47
N ASP A 16 -2.76 26.81 -6.73
CA ASP A 16 -3.80 26.59 -7.75
C ASP A 16 -4.85 25.56 -7.31
N ASN A 17 -5.87 25.30 -8.14
CA ASN A 17 -6.95 24.34 -7.84
C ASN A 17 -7.64 24.56 -6.48
N ILE A 18 -7.77 25.81 -6.05
CA ILE A 18 -8.33 26.19 -4.75
C ILE A 18 -9.81 25.83 -4.70
N LYS A 19 -10.19 24.90 -3.81
CA LYS A 19 -11.55 24.38 -3.67
C LYS A 19 -11.93 24.31 -2.20
N GLN A 20 -13.15 24.72 -1.87
CA GLN A 20 -13.72 24.48 -0.55
C GLN A 20 -14.00 22.97 -0.38
N ILE A 21 -13.66 22.42 0.78
CA ILE A 21 -13.96 21.04 1.14
C ILE A 21 -15.40 21.01 1.64
N ILE A 22 -16.25 20.26 0.93
CA ILE A 22 -17.64 20.02 1.34
C ILE A 22 -17.66 18.73 2.16
N TYR A 23 -17.95 18.86 3.45
CA TYR A 23 -18.14 17.74 4.36
C TYR A 23 -19.57 17.21 4.27
N SER A 24 -19.76 15.91 4.49
CA SER A 24 -21.09 15.29 4.53
C SER A 24 -21.89 15.63 5.80
N TYR A 25 -21.26 16.27 6.77
CA TYR A 25 -21.85 16.69 8.03
C TYR A 25 -21.58 18.18 8.24
N ASN A 26 -22.48 18.86 8.95
CA ASN A 26 -22.38 20.29 9.14
C ASN A 26 -21.17 20.64 10.03
N ARG A 27 -20.27 21.48 9.53
CA ARG A 27 -19.13 22.02 10.27
C ARG A 27 -19.20 23.52 10.28
N THR A 28 -18.76 24.12 11.39
CA THR A 28 -18.59 25.57 11.50
C THR A 28 -17.36 26.09 10.76
N THR A 29 -16.43 25.20 10.38
CA THR A 29 -15.19 25.58 9.69
C THR A 29 -15.34 25.53 8.17
N ASN A 30 -14.76 26.53 7.50
CA ASN A 30 -14.63 26.57 6.05
C ASN A 30 -13.23 26.10 5.66
N ASP A 31 -13.09 24.81 5.40
CA ASP A 31 -11.79 24.23 5.08
C ASP A 31 -11.58 24.31 3.56
N PHE A 32 -10.39 24.75 3.13
CA PHE A 32 -10.01 24.86 1.73
C PHE A 32 -8.86 23.90 1.42
N ARG A 33 -8.85 23.37 0.20
CA ARG A 33 -7.72 22.62 -0.36
C ARG A 33 -7.22 23.31 -1.62
N PHE A 34 -5.92 23.22 -1.85
CA PHE A 34 -5.27 23.77 -3.03
C PHE A 34 -4.02 22.95 -3.34
N THR A 35 -3.55 23.05 -4.58
CA THR A 35 -2.28 22.46 -5.03
C THR A 35 -1.23 23.55 -5.07
N VAL A 36 0.03 23.22 -4.80
CA VAL A 36 1.18 24.12 -4.91
C VAL A 36 2.11 23.51 -5.94
N SER A 37 2.42 24.23 -7.02
CA SER A 37 3.27 23.69 -8.10
C SER A 37 4.76 23.83 -7.81
N ASP A 38 5.17 24.84 -7.04
CA ASP A 38 6.56 24.99 -6.59
C ASP A 38 6.81 24.18 -5.30
N LEU A 39 7.80 23.29 -5.35
CA LEU A 39 8.21 22.45 -4.22
C LEU A 39 8.76 23.30 -3.06
N THR A 40 9.46 24.39 -3.35
CA THR A 40 10.08 25.25 -2.33
C THR A 40 9.00 25.98 -1.52
N GLU A 41 8.00 26.55 -2.21
CA GLU A 41 6.84 27.17 -1.55
C GLU A 41 6.01 26.14 -0.78
N TYR A 42 5.86 24.93 -1.32
CA TYR A 42 5.15 23.84 -0.64
C TYR A 42 5.82 23.45 0.69
N GLU A 43 7.13 23.20 0.67
CA GLU A 43 7.89 22.87 1.88
C GLU A 43 7.94 24.04 2.86
N GLY A 44 8.07 25.27 2.36
CA GLY A 44 8.03 26.49 3.17
C GLY A 44 6.69 26.64 3.90
N ALA A 45 5.58 26.46 3.20
CA ALA A 45 4.23 26.55 3.78
C ALA A 45 3.99 25.46 4.84
N LEU A 46 4.46 24.24 4.61
CA LEU A 46 4.36 23.14 5.59
C LEU A 46 5.26 23.35 6.81
N LYS A 47 6.46 23.89 6.62
CA LYS A 47 7.39 24.20 7.71
C LYS A 47 6.86 25.30 8.62
N LEU A 48 6.18 26.30 8.05
CA LEU A 48 5.54 27.38 8.80
C LEU A 48 4.24 26.95 9.50
N ASP A 49 3.62 25.86 9.03
CA ASP A 49 2.33 25.31 9.51
C ASP A 49 1.16 26.31 9.45
N ARG A 50 1.37 27.49 8.85
CA ARG A 50 0.41 28.59 8.82
C ARG A 50 0.53 29.41 7.53
N ILE A 51 -0.61 29.95 7.08
CA ILE A 51 -0.73 30.86 5.95
C ILE A 51 -1.49 32.11 6.34
N SER A 52 -1.13 33.26 5.78
CA SER A 52 -1.86 34.51 5.98
C SER A 52 -3.04 34.60 5.02
N ILE A 53 -4.23 34.87 5.56
CA ILE A 53 -5.44 35.16 4.79
C ILE A 53 -6.06 36.42 5.40
N GLY A 54 -6.01 37.55 4.70
CA GLY A 54 -6.31 38.85 5.27
C GLY A 54 -5.41 39.14 6.48
N ASN A 55 -6.01 39.47 7.64
CA ASN A 55 -5.28 39.81 8.87
C ASN A 55 -5.17 38.65 9.86
N ARG A 56 -5.33 37.39 9.41
CA ARG A 56 -5.33 36.21 10.27
C ARG A 56 -4.41 35.12 9.73
N LEU A 57 -3.75 34.42 10.64
CA LEU A 57 -2.96 33.22 10.36
C LEU A 57 -3.83 31.98 10.50
N HIS A 58 -3.94 31.21 9.42
CA HIS A 58 -4.70 29.97 9.36
C HIS A 58 -3.76 28.77 9.29
N PRO A 59 -4.07 27.65 9.97
CA PRO A 59 -3.23 26.46 9.92
C PRO A 59 -3.21 25.83 8.53
N VAL A 60 -2.05 25.32 8.11
CA VAL A 60 -1.86 24.63 6.83
C VAL A 60 -1.39 23.21 7.11
N THR A 61 -2.14 22.23 6.62
CA THR A 61 -1.78 20.82 6.76
C THR A 61 -1.79 20.13 5.40
N VAL A 62 -0.96 19.10 5.25
CA VAL A 62 -0.96 18.25 4.05
C VAL A 62 -2.36 17.68 3.83
N TYR A 63 -3.00 18.08 2.73
CA TYR A 63 -4.27 17.52 2.34
C TYR A 63 -4.06 16.12 1.75
N GLN A 64 -4.39 15.09 2.52
CA GLN A 64 -4.42 13.73 2.03
C GLN A 64 -5.85 13.42 1.54
N PRO A 65 -6.12 13.37 0.22
CA PRO A 65 -7.41 12.93 -0.28
C PRO A 65 -7.63 11.51 0.22
N ALA A 66 -8.54 11.36 1.18
CA ALA A 66 -8.90 10.05 1.69
C ALA A 66 -9.89 9.43 0.70
N ASN A 67 -9.40 8.54 -0.17
CA ASN A 67 -10.30 7.52 -0.70
C ASN A 67 -10.97 6.85 0.49
N LYS A 68 -12.31 6.73 0.45
CA LYS A 68 -13.06 6.11 1.55
C LYS A 68 -12.53 4.70 1.73
N MET A 69 -11.95 4.43 2.89
CA MET A 69 -11.50 3.09 3.24
C MET A 69 -12.74 2.23 3.48
N THR A 70 -12.75 1.04 2.88
CA THR A 70 -13.73 0.01 3.23
C THR A 70 -13.33 -0.61 4.57
N PHE A 71 -14.20 -0.52 5.56
CA PHE A 71 -14.02 -1.17 6.85
C PHE A 71 -15.32 -1.82 7.32
N CYS A 72 -15.18 -2.85 8.13
CA CYS A 72 -16.30 -3.61 8.65
C CYS A 72 -16.75 -3.04 9.99
N THR A 73 -18.03 -2.66 10.12
CA THR A 73 -18.59 -2.21 11.41
C THR A 73 -18.90 -3.34 12.39
N ASN A 74 -18.67 -4.61 11.98
CA ASN A 74 -18.82 -5.78 12.86
C ASN A 74 -17.51 -6.09 13.60
N CYS A 75 -16.39 -6.20 12.89
CA CYS A 75 -15.10 -6.55 13.46
C CYS A 75 -14.08 -5.41 13.50
N TRP A 76 -14.40 -4.26 12.90
CA TRP A 76 -13.56 -3.06 12.78
C TRP A 76 -12.28 -3.24 11.96
N LEU A 77 -12.10 -4.37 11.28
CA LEU A 77 -11.02 -4.58 10.32
C LEU A 77 -11.28 -3.85 9.00
N ILE A 78 -10.20 -3.46 8.33
CA ILE A 78 -10.23 -2.89 6.98
C ILE A 78 -10.32 -3.97 5.89
N GLY A 79 -10.75 -3.59 4.69
CA GLY A 79 -10.71 -4.44 3.49
C GLY A 79 -12.00 -5.20 3.16
N HIS A 80 -13.02 -5.19 4.03
CA HIS A 80 -14.31 -5.82 3.75
C HIS A 80 -15.48 -5.06 4.38
N THR A 81 -16.69 -5.28 3.85
CA THR A 81 -17.94 -4.71 4.38
C THR A 81 -18.56 -5.64 5.43
N ARG A 82 -19.54 -5.14 6.18
CA ARG A 82 -20.29 -5.96 7.15
C ARG A 82 -20.91 -7.22 6.52
N ALA A 83 -21.38 -7.12 5.27
CA ALA A 83 -22.02 -8.23 4.57
C ALA A 83 -21.04 -9.36 4.22
N ALA A 84 -19.76 -9.04 4.02
CA ALA A 84 -18.70 -10.01 3.72
C ALA A 84 -17.90 -10.42 4.96
N CYS A 85 -18.39 -10.09 6.17
CA CYS A 85 -17.67 -10.37 7.40
C CYS A 85 -17.89 -11.82 7.85
N LEU A 86 -16.79 -12.54 8.09
CA LEU A 86 -16.82 -13.91 8.61
C LEU A 86 -17.00 -13.97 10.14
N VAL A 87 -16.77 -12.85 10.83
CA VAL A 87 -16.95 -12.78 12.28
C VAL A 87 -18.43 -12.72 12.60
N ARG A 88 -18.93 -13.75 13.30
CA ARG A 88 -20.34 -13.87 13.68
C ARG A 88 -20.74 -12.81 14.71
N GLU A 89 -19.89 -12.62 15.72
CA GLU A 89 -20.15 -11.72 16.83
C GLU A 89 -19.70 -10.29 16.55
N ARG A 90 -20.52 -9.32 16.94
CA ARG A 90 -20.15 -7.90 16.84
C ARG A 90 -19.10 -7.56 17.88
N LYS A 91 -18.06 -6.83 17.49
CA LYS A 91 -17.04 -6.29 18.40
C LYS A 91 -17.32 -4.84 18.78
N CYS A 92 -16.95 -4.46 19.99
CA CYS A 92 -16.99 -3.09 20.46
C CYS A 92 -16.00 -2.21 19.68
N ARG A 93 -16.41 -0.99 19.35
CA ARG A 93 -15.57 -0.02 18.63
C ARG A 93 -14.36 0.44 19.44
N ILE A 94 -14.48 0.44 20.76
CA ILE A 94 -13.47 0.98 21.67
C ILE A 94 -12.51 -0.13 22.07
N CYS A 95 -12.99 -1.15 22.80
CA CYS A 95 -12.11 -2.16 23.39
C CYS A 95 -11.99 -3.46 22.58
N LEU A 96 -12.67 -3.57 21.43
CA LEU A 96 -12.69 -4.75 20.54
C LEU A 96 -13.15 -6.09 21.14
N LYS A 97 -13.61 -6.11 22.40
CA LYS A 97 -14.30 -7.27 22.97
C LYS A 97 -15.67 -7.48 22.30
N VAL A 98 -16.24 -8.66 22.47
CA VAL A 98 -17.60 -8.98 22.00
C VAL A 98 -18.59 -7.98 22.59
N TYR A 99 -19.45 -7.44 21.73
CA TYR A 99 -20.49 -6.47 22.07
C TYR A 99 -21.80 -7.24 22.28
N ASP A 100 -22.04 -7.61 23.54
CA ASP A 100 -23.28 -8.19 24.04
C ASP A 100 -24.19 -7.11 24.67
N HIS A 101 -25.32 -7.53 25.26
CA HIS A 101 -26.29 -6.62 25.88
C HIS A 101 -25.71 -5.85 27.08
N ASP A 102 -24.80 -6.47 27.83
CA ASP A 102 -24.21 -5.90 29.05
C ASP A 102 -22.87 -5.18 28.78
N HIS A 103 -22.44 -5.12 27.52
CA HIS A 103 -21.16 -4.55 27.15
C HIS A 103 -21.01 -3.09 27.53
N THR A 104 -22.11 -2.33 27.56
CA THR A 104 -22.08 -0.91 27.94
C THR A 104 -21.58 -0.72 29.39
N SER A 105 -21.91 -1.64 30.30
CA SER A 105 -21.41 -1.64 31.67
C SER A 105 -20.02 -2.28 31.85
N THR A 106 -19.62 -3.20 30.95
CA THR A 106 -18.37 -3.97 31.08
C THR A 106 -17.24 -3.49 30.15
N CYS A 107 -17.50 -2.45 29.36
CA CYS A 107 -16.49 -1.87 28.48
C CYS A 107 -15.34 -1.27 29.29
N SER A 108 -14.10 -1.62 28.94
CA SER A 108 -12.91 -1.07 29.60
C SER A 108 -12.68 0.42 29.33
N GLY A 109 -13.37 1.03 28.34
CA GLY A 109 -13.17 2.41 27.90
C GLY A 109 -11.82 2.67 27.21
N LYS A 110 -10.85 1.76 27.34
CA LYS A 110 -9.54 1.84 26.71
C LYS A 110 -9.64 1.53 25.21
N PRO A 111 -9.26 2.47 24.32
CA PRO A 111 -9.31 2.23 22.88
C PRO A 111 -8.25 1.21 22.48
N LEU A 112 -8.63 0.28 21.61
CA LEU A 112 -7.76 -0.75 21.06
C LEU A 112 -7.96 -0.82 19.54
N CYS A 113 -6.85 -0.92 18.80
CA CYS A 113 -6.87 -0.92 17.35
C CYS A 113 -7.03 -2.34 16.79
N ALA A 114 -8.00 -2.53 15.90
CA ALA A 114 -8.26 -3.84 15.29
C ALA A 114 -7.18 -4.27 14.29
N GLN A 115 -6.37 -3.33 13.78
CA GLN A 115 -5.33 -3.62 12.79
C GLN A 115 -4.00 -3.97 13.44
N CYS A 116 -3.57 -3.18 14.44
CA CYS A 116 -2.24 -3.29 15.04
C CYS A 116 -2.24 -3.66 16.53
N GLY A 117 -3.41 -3.74 17.17
CA GLY A 117 -3.54 -4.08 18.58
C GLY A 117 -3.07 -3.02 19.57
N GLN A 118 -2.65 -1.84 19.11
CA GLN A 118 -2.15 -0.76 19.97
C GLN A 118 -3.28 0.09 20.58
N GLU A 119 -2.95 0.87 21.61
CA GLU A 119 -3.90 1.73 22.36
C GLU A 119 -4.33 2.98 21.58
N HIS A 120 -5.15 2.81 20.56
CA HIS A 120 -5.82 3.88 19.83
C HIS A 120 -7.02 3.31 19.04
N HIS A 121 -7.85 4.17 18.43
CA HIS A 121 -8.99 3.68 17.66
C HIS A 121 -8.56 2.97 16.35
N SER A 122 -9.32 1.96 15.91
CA SER A 122 -9.04 1.16 14.70
C SER A 122 -8.96 1.94 13.38
N LEU A 123 -9.49 3.17 13.35
CA LEU A 123 -9.51 4.04 12.17
C LEU A 123 -8.70 5.33 12.39
N ASP A 124 -7.85 5.35 13.42
CA ASP A 124 -7.02 6.50 13.75
C ASP A 124 -6.09 6.85 12.56
N PRO A 125 -6.06 8.11 12.08
CA PRO A 125 -5.16 8.52 11.01
C PRO A 125 -3.66 8.38 11.35
N LYS A 126 -3.29 8.32 12.63
CA LYS A 126 -1.91 8.12 13.08
C LYS A 126 -1.49 6.65 13.11
N CYS A 127 -2.43 5.71 12.95
CA CYS A 127 -2.10 4.29 12.89
C CYS A 127 -1.27 3.95 11.65
N GLU A 128 -0.11 3.33 11.83
CA GLU A 128 0.79 2.97 10.73
C GLU A 128 0.11 2.06 9.70
N TYR A 129 -0.60 1.02 10.14
CA TYR A 129 -1.35 0.13 9.25
C TYR A 129 -2.40 0.88 8.41
N ILE A 130 -3.10 1.85 9.01
CA ILE A 130 -4.08 2.68 8.29
C ILE A 130 -3.39 3.59 7.29
N GLN A 131 -2.24 4.17 7.63
CA GLN A 131 -1.47 5.00 6.70
C GLN A 131 -0.96 4.18 5.50
N GLN A 132 -0.39 3.00 5.75
CA GLN A 132 0.07 2.10 4.70
C GLN A 132 -1.10 1.66 3.79
N TYR A 133 -2.23 1.27 4.37
CA TYR A 133 -3.42 0.90 3.61
C TYR A 133 -3.94 2.05 2.75
N ARG A 134 -4.02 3.28 3.30
CA ARG A 134 -4.42 4.47 2.54
C ARG A 134 -3.47 4.79 1.39
N LYS A 135 -2.17 4.69 1.62
CA LYS A 135 -1.15 4.88 0.57
C LYS A 135 -1.36 3.88 -0.57
N LYS A 136 -1.52 2.59 -0.23
CA LYS A 136 -1.80 1.53 -1.21
C LYS A 136 -3.12 1.75 -1.95
N LEU A 137 -4.21 2.02 -1.24
CA LEU A 137 -5.52 2.30 -1.84
C LEU A 137 -5.47 3.51 -2.78
N ASN A 138 -4.76 4.57 -2.40
CA ASN A 138 -4.60 5.75 -3.24
C ASN A 138 -3.78 5.45 -4.51
N LEU A 139 -2.76 4.59 -4.42
CA LEU A 139 -1.99 4.13 -5.58
C LEU A 139 -2.85 3.28 -6.52
N GLU A 140 -3.55 2.28 -5.98
CA GLU A 140 -4.42 1.38 -6.75
C GLU A 140 -5.56 2.14 -7.43
N VAL A 141 -6.20 3.10 -6.74
CA VAL A 141 -7.24 3.94 -7.34
C VAL A 141 -6.67 4.84 -8.43
N LYS A 142 -5.45 5.38 -8.26
CA LYS A 142 -4.79 6.16 -9.33
C LYS A 142 -4.53 5.30 -10.55
N GLN A 143 -3.99 4.09 -10.36
CA GLN A 143 -3.76 3.12 -11.43
C GLN A 143 -5.08 2.75 -12.12
N ALA A 144 -6.11 2.35 -11.38
CA ALA A 144 -7.40 1.98 -11.94
C ALA A 144 -8.11 3.12 -12.71
N VAL A 145 -7.85 4.38 -12.35
CA VAL A 145 -8.31 5.54 -13.13
C VAL A 145 -7.52 5.69 -14.42
N ASN A 146 -6.19 5.54 -14.38
CA ASN A 146 -5.32 5.60 -15.55
C ASN A 146 -5.62 4.45 -16.54
N ASP A 147 -5.91 3.27 -16.01
CA ASP A 147 -6.25 2.06 -16.77
C ASP A 147 -7.68 2.10 -17.32
N GLY A 148 -8.45 3.17 -17.03
CA GLY A 148 -9.84 3.34 -17.50
C GLY A 148 -10.86 2.42 -16.82
N ILE A 149 -10.46 1.64 -15.81
CA ILE A 149 -11.34 0.77 -15.02
C ILE A 149 -12.34 1.62 -14.22
N ILE A 150 -11.88 2.75 -13.66
CA ILE A 150 -12.70 3.69 -12.90
C ILE A 150 -12.88 4.98 -13.69
N ASN A 151 -14.06 5.15 -14.28
CA ASN A 151 -14.46 6.41 -14.87
C ASN A 151 -14.91 7.38 -13.79
N ARG A 152 -14.07 8.37 -13.46
CA ARG A 152 -14.49 9.52 -12.66
C ARG A 152 -15.47 10.32 -13.50
N LYS A 153 -16.78 10.14 -13.25
CA LYS A 153 -17.77 11.09 -13.78
C LYS A 153 -17.30 12.48 -13.33
N PRO A 154 -17.11 13.45 -14.25
CA PRO A 154 -16.84 14.81 -13.83
C PRO A 154 -17.95 15.18 -12.86
N ILE A 155 -17.58 15.58 -11.65
CA ILE A 155 -18.52 16.13 -10.70
C ILE A 155 -19.10 17.32 -11.45
N GLN A 156 -20.31 17.17 -11.99
CA GLN A 156 -21.08 18.30 -12.42
C GLN A 156 -21.24 19.10 -11.14
N VAL A 157 -20.48 20.18 -11.06
CA VAL A 157 -20.66 21.21 -10.06
C VAL A 157 -22.12 21.58 -10.22
N HIS A 158 -22.99 21.03 -9.37
CA HIS A 158 -24.36 21.50 -9.29
C HIS A 158 -24.21 22.97 -8.99
N GLN A 159 -24.46 23.78 -10.03
CA GLN A 159 -24.58 25.21 -9.90
C GLN A 159 -25.53 25.43 -8.74
N GLN A 160 -25.01 26.21 -7.80
CA GLN A 160 -25.68 26.76 -6.64
C GLN A 160 -27.21 26.72 -6.80
N HIS A 161 -27.86 25.71 -6.21
CA HIS A 161 -29.11 26.01 -5.55
C HIS A 161 -28.72 26.93 -4.41
N GLN A 162 -28.73 28.23 -4.70
CA GLN A 162 -28.85 29.25 -3.68
C GLN A 162 -30.02 28.80 -2.82
N SER A 163 -29.72 28.34 -1.61
CA SER A 163 -30.70 28.16 -0.57
C SER A 163 -31.24 29.55 -0.26
N GLN A 164 -32.24 29.96 -1.04
CA GLN A 164 -33.16 31.01 -0.64
C GLN A 164 -33.79 30.52 0.66
N PHE A 165 -33.30 31.08 1.75
CA PHE A 165 -33.99 31.10 3.03
C PHE A 165 -35.33 31.81 2.82
N VAL A 166 -36.34 31.09 2.34
CA VAL A 166 -37.73 31.46 2.56
C VAL A 166 -38.13 30.79 3.87
N ARG A 167 -38.12 31.59 4.94
CA ARG A 167 -38.94 31.30 6.11
C ARG A 167 -40.40 31.37 5.65
N ALA A 168 -41.01 30.22 5.45
CA ALA A 168 -42.45 30.06 5.59
C ALA A 168 -42.68 28.75 6.33
N ALA A 169 -43.18 28.88 7.56
CA ALA A 169 -43.86 27.80 8.23
C ALA A 169 -45.16 27.45 7.46
N TYR A 170 -45.87 26.44 7.96
CA TYR A 170 -47.19 25.92 7.55
C TYR A 170 -47.24 25.02 6.29
N ASP A 171 -47.60 23.76 6.58
CA ASP A 171 -48.21 22.73 5.73
C ASP A 171 -47.42 22.12 4.57
N ILE A 172 -46.54 21.16 4.90
CA ILE A 172 -46.15 20.09 3.99
C ILE A 172 -46.64 18.76 4.57
N GLU A 173 -47.73 18.23 4.02
CA GLU A 173 -48.15 16.84 4.21
C GLU A 173 -47.07 15.92 3.64
N TYR A 174 -46.38 15.19 4.52
CA TYR A 174 -45.48 14.13 4.11
C TYR A 174 -46.28 12.93 3.61
N PRO A 175 -45.87 12.28 2.49
CA PRO A 175 -46.50 11.05 2.05
C PRO A 175 -46.34 9.97 3.13
N ALA A 176 -47.45 9.40 3.58
CA ALA A 176 -47.46 8.35 4.58
C ALA A 176 -46.59 7.17 4.12
N LEU A 177 -45.67 6.73 5.00
CA LEU A 177 -44.86 5.55 4.76
C LEU A 177 -45.77 4.33 4.55
N PRO A 178 -45.54 3.49 3.52
CA PRO A 178 -46.36 2.33 3.27
C PRO A 178 -46.28 1.36 4.46
N ASP A 179 -47.46 0.87 4.87
CA ASP A 179 -47.63 -0.08 5.97
C ASP A 179 -46.72 -1.30 5.79
N ILE A 180 -45.90 -1.57 6.81
CA ILE A 180 -44.90 -2.64 6.89
C ILE A 180 -45.55 -4.03 6.69
N ASN A 181 -46.86 -4.14 6.94
CA ASN A 181 -47.61 -5.38 6.73
C ASN A 181 -47.73 -5.78 5.24
N ASN A 182 -47.67 -4.82 4.30
CA ASN A 182 -47.76 -5.10 2.86
C ASN A 182 -46.41 -5.49 2.20
N ILE A 183 -45.28 -5.31 2.88
CA ILE A 183 -43.96 -5.66 2.33
C ILE A 183 -43.59 -7.13 2.63
N LYS A 184 -44.16 -7.72 3.70
CA LYS A 184 -43.94 -9.13 4.05
C LYS A 184 -44.65 -10.11 3.10
N SER A 185 -45.76 -9.72 2.46
CA SER A 185 -46.50 -10.58 1.52
C SER A 185 -45.88 -10.67 0.12
N LYS A 186 -45.17 -9.63 -0.34
CA LYS A 186 -44.53 -9.62 -1.68
C LYS A 186 -43.19 -10.35 -1.75
N LYS A 187 -42.41 -10.41 -0.66
CA LYS A 187 -41.13 -11.16 -0.65
C LYS A 187 -41.32 -12.69 -0.58
N ASN A 188 -42.45 -13.18 -0.06
CA ASN A 188 -42.72 -14.62 0.00
C ASN A 188 -43.22 -15.20 -1.32
N LYS A 189 -43.93 -14.44 -2.18
CA LYS A 189 -44.40 -14.97 -3.47
C LYS A 189 -43.28 -15.26 -4.48
N VAL A 190 -42.25 -14.41 -4.54
CA VAL A 190 -41.18 -14.56 -5.54
C VAL A 190 -40.30 -15.79 -5.27
N TRP A 191 -40.09 -16.17 -4.00
CA TRP A 191 -39.36 -17.39 -3.66
C TRP A 191 -40.25 -18.64 -3.67
N GLN A 192 -41.55 -18.51 -3.34
CA GLN A 192 -42.47 -19.65 -3.41
C GLN A 192 -42.73 -20.10 -4.86
N ASP A 193 -42.86 -19.18 -5.82
CA ASP A 193 -43.09 -19.53 -7.24
C ASP A 193 -41.88 -20.21 -7.92
N VAL A 194 -40.65 -19.93 -7.47
CA VAL A 194 -39.46 -20.65 -7.94
C VAL A 194 -39.40 -22.06 -7.34
N THR A 195 -39.90 -22.24 -6.12
CA THR A 195 -39.82 -23.54 -5.41
C THR A 195 -40.95 -24.49 -5.83
N SER A 196 -42.14 -23.97 -6.16
CA SER A 196 -43.29 -24.77 -6.62
C SER A 196 -43.18 -25.23 -8.08
N GLN A 197 -42.30 -24.63 -8.90
CA GLN A 197 -41.96 -25.15 -10.22
C GLN A 197 -40.99 -26.36 -10.18
N LEU A 198 -40.30 -26.58 -9.06
CA LEU A 198 -39.34 -27.69 -8.90
C LEU A 198 -39.98 -28.99 -8.40
N THR A 199 -41.20 -28.96 -7.86
CA THR A 199 -41.82 -30.14 -7.22
C THR A 199 -42.80 -30.91 -8.11
N THR A 200 -42.94 -30.54 -9.40
CA THR A 200 -43.99 -31.14 -10.26
C THR A 200 -43.48 -31.67 -11.59
N THR A 201 -42.28 -32.26 -11.64
CA THR A 201 -41.97 -33.27 -12.67
C THR A 201 -41.06 -34.35 -12.09
N ASN A 202 -41.53 -35.61 -12.10
CA ASN A 202 -40.65 -36.77 -12.06
C ASN A 202 -39.77 -36.73 -13.31
N ASN A 203 -38.58 -36.14 -13.23
CA ASN A 203 -37.64 -36.09 -14.35
C ASN A 203 -36.22 -36.30 -13.83
N THR A 204 -35.81 -37.56 -13.74
CA THR A 204 -34.42 -38.00 -13.56
C THR A 204 -33.48 -37.28 -14.55
N TYR A 205 -33.98 -36.94 -15.74
CA TYR A 205 -33.27 -36.18 -16.78
C TYR A 205 -32.92 -34.73 -16.37
N SER A 206 -33.74 -34.05 -15.57
CA SER A 206 -33.45 -32.67 -15.11
C SER A 206 -32.38 -32.64 -14.03
N ASN A 207 -32.30 -33.67 -13.19
CA ASN A 207 -31.27 -33.75 -12.15
C ASN A 207 -29.88 -33.98 -12.74
N ASP A 208 -29.75 -34.81 -13.77
CA ASP A 208 -28.46 -35.07 -14.43
C ASP A 208 -27.90 -33.81 -15.12
N ILE A 209 -28.77 -32.98 -15.71
CA ILE A 209 -28.36 -31.70 -16.31
C ILE A 209 -27.82 -30.76 -15.23
N ILE A 210 -28.51 -30.66 -14.09
CA ILE A 210 -28.07 -29.82 -12.96
C ILE A 210 -26.74 -30.33 -12.39
N ILE A 211 -26.59 -31.64 -12.21
CA ILE A 211 -25.36 -32.27 -11.72
C ILE A 211 -24.19 -32.00 -12.68
N ASN A 212 -24.41 -32.14 -13.99
CA ASN A 212 -23.39 -31.85 -15.00
C ASN A 212 -23.01 -30.37 -15.03
N MET A 213 -23.97 -29.45 -14.87
CA MET A 213 -23.69 -28.02 -14.75
C MET A 213 -22.87 -27.70 -13.50
N LEU A 214 -23.22 -28.29 -12.35
CA LEU A 214 -22.47 -28.11 -11.10
C LEU A 214 -21.03 -28.66 -11.22
N HIS A 215 -20.84 -29.83 -11.84
CA HIS A 215 -19.50 -30.36 -12.11
C HIS A 215 -18.68 -29.45 -13.02
N LYS A 216 -19.29 -28.93 -14.09
CA LYS A 216 -18.64 -27.97 -14.99
C LYS A 216 -18.22 -26.70 -14.24
N MET A 217 -19.13 -26.10 -13.47
CA MET A 217 -18.84 -24.92 -12.65
C MET A 217 -17.70 -25.16 -11.64
N ASN A 218 -17.70 -26.33 -10.98
CA ASN A 218 -16.63 -26.69 -10.05
C ASN A 218 -15.28 -26.82 -10.75
N ASN A 219 -15.25 -27.42 -11.95
CA ASN A 219 -14.03 -27.56 -12.74
C ASN A 219 -13.51 -26.21 -13.26
N ASP A 220 -14.41 -25.32 -13.70
CA ASP A 220 -14.06 -23.97 -14.13
C ASP A 220 -13.52 -23.15 -12.95
N LEU A 221 -14.17 -23.22 -11.77
CA LEU A 221 -13.68 -22.58 -10.55
C LEU A 221 -12.28 -23.08 -10.14
N LYS A 222 -12.03 -24.39 -10.23
CA LYS A 222 -10.70 -24.96 -9.96
C LYS A 222 -9.65 -24.44 -10.94
N ARG A 223 -9.99 -24.33 -12.22
CA ARG A 223 -9.11 -23.79 -13.26
C ARG A 223 -8.77 -22.32 -12.98
N ASP A 224 -9.77 -21.51 -12.63
CA ASP A 224 -9.59 -20.10 -12.31
C ASP A 224 -8.75 -19.90 -11.05
N MET A 225 -8.97 -20.73 -10.02
CA MET A 225 -8.13 -20.72 -8.82
C MET A 225 -6.68 -21.07 -9.11
N LEU A 226 -6.41 -22.05 -9.98
CA LEU A 226 -5.04 -22.41 -10.38
C LEU A 226 -4.36 -21.29 -11.16
N SER A 227 -5.09 -20.67 -12.11
CA SER A 227 -4.61 -19.52 -12.88
C SER A 227 -4.28 -18.34 -11.97
N MET A 228 -5.15 -18.03 -11.01
CA MET A 228 -4.94 -16.97 -10.03
C MET A 228 -3.72 -17.25 -9.13
N LYS A 229 -3.56 -18.49 -8.66
CA LYS A 229 -2.39 -18.90 -7.88
C LYS A 229 -1.10 -18.70 -8.67
N TYR A 230 -1.07 -19.13 -9.94
CA TYR A 230 0.09 -18.95 -10.81
C TYR A 230 0.44 -17.46 -11.01
N MET A 231 -0.57 -16.62 -11.27
CA MET A 231 -0.37 -15.17 -11.43
C MET A 231 0.15 -14.49 -10.16
N ILE A 232 -0.35 -14.88 -8.99
CA ILE A 232 0.10 -14.34 -7.70
C ILE A 232 1.56 -14.75 -7.45
N VAL A 233 1.90 -16.03 -7.63
CA VAL A 233 3.27 -16.52 -7.46
C VAL A 233 4.23 -15.80 -8.41
N LYS A 234 3.87 -15.68 -9.68
CA LYS A 234 4.68 -14.96 -10.67
C LYS A 234 4.95 -13.51 -10.26
N LYS A 235 3.94 -12.77 -9.78
CA LYS A 235 4.12 -11.39 -9.31
C LYS A 235 5.01 -11.31 -8.07
N ILE A 236 4.90 -12.28 -7.16
CA ILE A 236 5.76 -12.37 -5.98
C ILE A 236 7.22 -12.60 -6.42
N ASP A 237 7.46 -13.52 -7.35
CA ASP A 237 8.80 -13.82 -7.87
C ASP A 237 9.43 -12.61 -8.58
N GLU A 238 8.66 -11.89 -9.38
CA GLU A 238 9.09 -10.64 -10.02
C GLU A 238 9.48 -9.58 -8.97
N GLN A 239 8.68 -9.44 -7.92
CA GLN A 239 8.94 -8.47 -6.84
C GLN A 239 10.15 -8.87 -5.98
N VAL A 240 10.29 -10.15 -5.67
CA VAL A 240 11.47 -10.69 -4.96
C VAL A 240 12.72 -10.43 -5.80
N THR A 241 12.68 -10.72 -7.10
CA THR A 241 13.81 -10.48 -8.01
C THR A 241 14.21 -9.00 -8.07
N LEU A 242 13.24 -8.10 -8.13
CA LEU A 242 13.48 -6.65 -8.12
C LEU A 242 14.10 -6.21 -6.78
N ASN A 243 13.56 -6.68 -5.66
CA ASN A 243 14.08 -6.35 -4.33
C ASN A 243 15.51 -6.86 -4.13
N THR A 244 15.83 -8.06 -4.61
CA THR A 244 17.19 -8.61 -4.57
C THR A 244 18.17 -7.72 -5.33
N LYS A 245 17.81 -7.23 -6.53
CA LYS A 245 18.65 -6.28 -7.29
C LYS A 245 18.88 -4.97 -6.54
N ASN A 246 17.85 -4.44 -5.89
CA ASN A 246 17.97 -3.20 -5.10
C ASN A 246 18.88 -3.38 -3.89
N ILE A 247 18.77 -4.53 -3.20
CA ILE A 247 19.66 -4.87 -2.06
C ILE A 247 21.12 -4.93 -2.53
N GLN A 248 21.39 -5.57 -3.67
CA GLN A 248 22.73 -5.64 -4.25
C GLN A 248 23.28 -4.23 -4.58
N LEU A 249 22.47 -3.36 -5.17
CA LEU A 249 22.87 -1.99 -5.48
C LEU A 249 23.22 -1.19 -4.21
N HIS A 250 22.43 -1.33 -3.15
CA HIS A 250 22.71 -0.72 -1.86
C HIS A 250 24.00 -1.27 -1.21
N GLN A 251 24.25 -2.58 -1.30
CA GLN A 251 25.49 -3.18 -0.80
C GLN A 251 26.74 -2.62 -1.52
N VAL A 252 26.69 -2.46 -2.84
CA VAL A 252 27.79 -1.85 -3.62
C VAL A 252 28.02 -0.39 -3.20
N SER A 253 26.94 0.37 -3.02
CA SER A 253 27.02 1.76 -2.55
C SER A 253 27.66 1.84 -1.15
N LEU A 254 27.27 0.94 -0.24
CA LEU A 254 27.87 0.86 1.10
C LEU A 254 29.36 0.48 1.05
N CYS A 255 29.78 -0.48 0.20
CA CYS A 255 31.22 -0.77 0.06
C CYS A 255 31.99 0.46 -0.44
N THR A 256 31.41 1.20 -1.38
CA THR A 256 32.05 2.41 -1.95
C THR A 256 32.23 3.51 -0.90
N ILE A 257 31.19 3.75 -0.09
CA ILE A 257 31.26 4.73 1.02
C ILE A 257 32.31 4.30 2.04
N ASN A 258 32.32 3.03 2.44
CA ASN A 258 33.25 2.53 3.44
C ASN A 258 34.71 2.63 2.97
N THR A 259 34.99 2.24 1.72
CA THR A 259 36.31 2.39 1.11
C THR A 259 36.74 3.87 1.05
N SER A 260 35.81 4.78 0.77
CA SER A 260 36.10 6.22 0.74
C SER A 260 36.42 6.77 2.13
N LEU A 261 35.68 6.35 3.16
CA LEU A 261 35.95 6.70 4.56
C LEU A 261 37.32 6.18 5.01
N MET A 262 37.63 4.92 4.71
CA MET A 262 38.93 4.33 5.04
C MET A 262 40.09 5.07 4.36
N LYS A 263 39.92 5.49 3.10
CA LYS A 263 40.90 6.34 2.40
C LYS A 263 41.05 7.70 3.05
N MET A 264 39.95 8.34 3.48
CA MET A 264 39.99 9.62 4.19
C MET A 264 40.75 9.51 5.52
N ILE A 265 40.47 8.46 6.30
CA ILE A 265 41.17 8.20 7.56
C ILE A 265 42.67 8.04 7.30
N LYS A 266 43.07 7.18 6.37
CA LYS A 266 44.48 6.86 6.11
C LYS A 266 45.26 7.98 5.45
N ASN A 267 44.66 8.67 4.48
CA ASN A 267 45.39 9.61 3.62
C ASN A 267 45.27 11.06 4.10
N VAL A 268 44.26 11.39 4.90
CA VAL A 268 44.02 12.76 5.37
C VAL A 268 44.21 12.84 6.88
N LEU A 269 43.53 12.00 7.66
CA LEU A 269 43.57 12.13 9.11
C LEU A 269 44.89 11.65 9.72
N SER A 270 45.44 10.52 9.25
CA SER A 270 46.72 10.01 9.79
C SER A 270 47.89 10.98 9.59
N PRO A 271 48.13 11.59 8.41
CA PRO A 271 49.21 12.55 8.23
C PRO A 271 49.04 13.84 9.04
N LEU A 272 47.80 14.27 9.31
CA LEU A 272 47.54 15.46 10.14
C LEU A 272 48.00 15.25 11.59
N ILE A 273 47.97 14.02 12.10
CA ILE A 273 48.48 13.68 13.43
C ILE A 273 50.00 13.92 13.51
N ASP A 274 50.73 13.65 12.43
CA ASP A 274 52.19 13.81 12.39
C ASP A 274 52.63 15.28 12.32
N ILE A 275 51.72 16.20 12.01
CA ILE A 275 51.97 17.65 12.01
C ILE A 275 51.85 18.23 13.43
N ILE A 276 51.16 17.55 14.35
CA ILE A 276 50.98 18.02 15.73
C ILE A 276 52.33 18.00 16.46
N PRO A 277 52.82 19.14 16.98
CA PRO A 277 54.10 19.19 17.68
C PRO A 277 54.15 18.24 18.90
N ASP A 278 55.31 17.64 19.16
CA ASP A 278 55.53 16.68 20.26
C ASP A 278 55.20 17.24 21.66
N VAL A 279 55.16 18.56 21.81
CA VAL A 279 54.75 19.24 23.06
C VAL A 279 53.29 18.90 23.44
N HIS A 280 52.50 18.36 22.50
CA HIS A 280 51.11 17.94 22.69
C HIS A 280 50.90 16.42 22.62
N ASP A 281 51.85 15.63 23.13
CA ASP A 281 51.80 14.15 23.17
C ASP A 281 50.47 13.55 23.65
N GLN A 282 49.84 14.16 24.65
CA GLN A 282 48.55 13.69 25.16
C GLN A 282 47.43 13.81 24.13
N ILE A 283 47.40 14.91 23.37
CA ILE A 283 46.42 15.15 22.31
C ILE A 283 46.68 14.18 21.15
N ARG A 284 47.95 13.99 20.77
CA ARG A 284 48.37 13.02 19.74
C ARG A 284 47.87 11.62 20.07
N LYS A 285 48.12 11.15 21.31
CA LYS A 285 47.63 9.84 21.79
C LYS A 285 46.12 9.73 21.74
N GLN A 286 45.38 10.75 22.20
CA GLN A 286 43.92 10.74 22.18
C GLN A 286 43.34 10.65 20.77
N ILE A 287 43.89 11.40 19.81
CA ILE A 287 43.44 11.36 18.41
C ILE A 287 43.79 10.02 17.76
N SER A 288 45.00 9.50 17.99
CA SER A 288 45.40 8.18 17.49
C SER A 288 44.50 7.06 18.02
N THR A 289 44.18 7.07 19.32
CA THR A 289 43.25 6.09 19.89
C THR A 289 41.86 6.22 19.26
N ALA A 290 41.35 7.45 19.09
CA ALA A 290 40.05 7.67 18.45
C ALA A 290 40.02 7.18 16.99
N LEU A 291 41.11 7.32 16.22
CA LEU A 291 41.18 6.78 14.85
C LEU A 291 41.19 5.24 14.83
N ILE A 292 41.94 4.61 15.74
CA ILE A 292 41.97 3.13 15.87
C ILE A 292 40.57 2.61 16.25
N ASP A 293 39.91 3.27 17.19
CA ASP A 293 38.55 2.94 17.64
C ASP A 293 37.51 3.12 16.51
N LEU A 294 37.78 3.99 15.52
CA LEU A 294 36.93 4.18 14.35
C LEU A 294 37.21 3.16 13.24
N GLU A 295 38.48 2.79 13.04
CA GLU A 295 38.91 1.88 11.97
C GLU A 295 38.39 0.45 12.19
N GLY A 296 38.38 -0.02 13.44
CA GLY A 296 37.91 -1.36 13.80
C GLY A 296 36.46 -1.63 13.36
N PRO A 297 35.47 -0.84 13.82
CA PRO A 297 34.07 -1.00 13.43
C PRO A 297 33.83 -0.85 11.92
N LEU A 298 34.52 0.08 11.26
CA LEU A 298 34.41 0.27 9.80
C LEU A 298 34.90 -0.96 9.04
N ARG A 299 36.00 -1.57 9.49
CA ARG A 299 36.53 -2.80 8.90
C ARG A 299 35.60 -4.00 9.10
N ILE A 300 35.08 -4.19 10.32
CA ILE A 300 34.10 -5.26 10.62
C ILE A 300 32.85 -5.08 9.75
N HIS A 301 32.35 -3.84 9.62
CA HIS A 301 31.20 -3.55 8.78
C HIS A 301 31.50 -3.82 7.29
N ALA A 302 32.71 -3.54 6.80
CA ALA A 302 33.14 -3.89 5.45
C ALA A 302 33.08 -5.40 5.22
N GLU A 303 33.69 -6.17 6.12
CA GLU A 303 33.77 -7.63 6.04
C GLU A 303 32.36 -8.27 6.08
N GLN A 304 31.46 -7.77 6.93
CA GLN A 304 30.07 -8.24 7.00
C GLN A 304 29.29 -7.97 5.71
N VAL A 305 29.46 -6.80 5.10
CA VAL A 305 28.82 -6.47 3.81
C VAL A 305 29.36 -7.37 2.70
N SER A 306 30.66 -7.66 2.68
CA SER A 306 31.30 -8.53 1.69
C SER A 306 30.91 -10.01 1.82
N ILE A 307 30.76 -10.54 3.04
CA ILE A 307 30.35 -11.93 3.28
C ILE A 307 28.92 -12.17 2.77
N ASN A 308 28.00 -11.25 3.09
CA ASN A 308 26.60 -11.35 2.65
C ASN A 308 26.47 -11.26 1.11
N PHE A 309 27.34 -10.49 0.45
CA PHE A 309 27.36 -10.41 -1.01
C PHE A 309 27.74 -11.76 -1.66
N ASN A 310 28.72 -12.48 -1.08
CA ASN A 310 29.22 -13.73 -1.65
C ASN A 310 28.32 -14.96 -1.33
N SER A 311 27.62 -14.97 -0.18
CA SER A 311 26.70 -16.09 0.14
C SER A 311 25.43 -16.08 -0.71
N ASP A 312 24.90 -14.88 -0.98
CA ASP A 312 23.62 -14.73 -1.68
C ASP A 312 23.78 -14.89 -3.21
N TYR A 313 24.94 -14.52 -3.74
CA TYR A 313 25.28 -14.75 -5.14
C TYR A 313 25.39 -16.25 -5.47
N ASN A 314 26.09 -17.01 -4.62
CA ASN A 314 26.31 -18.44 -4.87
C ASN A 314 25.04 -19.29 -4.67
N SER A 315 24.16 -18.93 -3.73
CA SER A 315 22.90 -19.63 -3.47
C SER A 315 21.82 -19.36 -4.53
N SER A 316 21.85 -18.17 -5.16
CA SER A 316 20.94 -17.82 -6.27
C SER A 316 21.26 -18.60 -7.56
N ILE A 317 22.54 -18.91 -7.79
CA ILE A 317 22.97 -19.74 -8.93
C ILE A 317 22.51 -21.20 -8.74
N THR A 318 22.61 -21.77 -7.54
CA THR A 318 22.25 -23.18 -7.28
C THR A 318 20.74 -23.46 -7.32
N ARG A 319 19.89 -22.49 -6.94
CA ARG A 319 18.42 -22.64 -7.03
C ARG A 319 17.90 -22.52 -8.47
N SER A 320 18.55 -21.73 -9.31
CA SER A 320 18.14 -21.57 -10.71
C SER A 320 18.44 -22.82 -11.55
N THR A 321 19.45 -23.61 -11.19
CA THR A 321 19.79 -24.87 -11.89
C THR A 321 18.89 -26.04 -11.49
N THR A 322 18.31 -26.04 -10.29
CA THR A 322 17.55 -27.18 -9.75
C THR A 322 16.05 -27.14 -10.06
N LEU A 323 15.48 -25.98 -10.43
CA LEU A 323 14.10 -25.89 -10.91
C LEU A 323 13.94 -26.23 -12.41
N SER A 324 15.03 -26.31 -13.18
CA SER A 324 14.97 -26.55 -14.64
C SER A 324 15.00 -28.03 -15.04
N THR A 325 15.13 -28.99 -14.11
CA THR A 325 15.34 -30.42 -14.44
C THR A 325 14.22 -31.37 -13.99
N ASN A 326 13.11 -30.89 -13.43
CA ASN A 326 11.99 -31.75 -13.04
C ASN A 326 10.69 -31.39 -13.78
N VAL A 327 10.66 -31.67 -15.08
CA VAL A 327 9.42 -31.91 -15.83
C VAL A 327 9.36 -33.41 -16.16
N PRO A 328 8.37 -34.17 -15.68
CA PRO A 328 8.23 -35.56 -16.07
C PRO A 328 7.64 -35.62 -17.49
N ASP A 329 8.51 -35.93 -18.46
CA ASP A 329 8.12 -36.25 -19.83
C ASP A 329 7.26 -37.53 -19.86
N LYS A 330 5.95 -37.36 -19.98
CA LYS A 330 5.06 -38.37 -20.55
C LYS A 330 4.77 -37.98 -21.98
N ASN A 331 5.52 -38.57 -22.93
CA ASN A 331 5.03 -39.05 -24.22
C ASN A 331 6.22 -39.62 -25.03
N LYS A 332 6.36 -40.95 -25.01
CA LYS A 332 7.23 -41.70 -25.93
C LYS A 332 6.35 -42.29 -27.03
N ALA A 333 6.42 -41.74 -28.22
CA ALA A 333 6.06 -42.44 -29.46
C ALA A 333 7.19 -42.19 -30.47
N ALA A 334 7.64 -43.28 -31.07
CA ALA A 334 8.89 -43.44 -31.80
C ALA A 334 8.87 -42.79 -33.19
N VAL A 335 9.94 -42.08 -33.55
CA VAL A 335 10.51 -42.03 -34.92
C VAL A 335 12.03 -41.74 -34.80
N SER A 336 12.84 -42.51 -35.53
CA SER A 336 14.31 -42.44 -35.58
C SER A 336 14.81 -41.49 -36.71
N PRO A 337 16.12 -41.37 -37.02
CA PRO A 337 16.84 -40.11 -36.87
C PRO A 337 17.31 -39.50 -38.20
N THR A 338 17.52 -38.19 -38.23
CA THR A 338 18.43 -37.56 -39.19
C THR A 338 19.22 -36.44 -38.55
N SER A 339 20.52 -36.57 -38.74
CA SER A 339 21.61 -35.66 -38.38
C SER A 339 21.53 -34.32 -39.12
N SER A 340 21.76 -33.22 -38.40
CA SER A 340 22.66 -32.16 -38.87
C SER A 340 23.11 -31.26 -37.72
N SER A 341 24.42 -31.07 -37.70
CA SER A 341 25.21 -30.13 -36.92
C SER A 341 24.77 -28.68 -37.13
N ASN A 342 24.80 -27.87 -36.06
CA ASN A 342 25.36 -26.51 -36.07
C ASN A 342 25.39 -25.95 -34.64
N THR A 343 26.59 -25.94 -34.06
CA THR A 343 26.98 -25.21 -32.85
C THR A 343 27.33 -23.77 -33.20
N PRO A 344 26.76 -22.75 -32.54
CA PRO A 344 27.37 -21.44 -32.44
C PRO A 344 28.21 -21.35 -31.16
N THR A 345 29.43 -20.88 -31.35
CA THR A 345 30.51 -20.65 -30.39
C THR A 345 30.14 -19.61 -29.32
N LEU A 346 30.34 -20.00 -28.06
CA LEU A 346 30.42 -19.12 -26.88
C LEU A 346 31.69 -18.26 -26.97
N GLN A 347 31.58 -17.03 -27.48
CA GLN A 347 32.71 -16.09 -27.44
C GLN A 347 32.30 -14.60 -27.35
N GLU A 348 31.15 -14.29 -26.74
CA GLU A 348 30.74 -12.88 -26.54
C GLU A 348 30.28 -12.54 -25.11
N GLU A 349 30.32 -13.49 -24.16
CA GLU A 349 30.03 -13.23 -22.73
C GLU A 349 31.27 -13.11 -21.83
N ALA A 350 32.48 -13.25 -22.40
CA ALA A 350 33.72 -13.15 -21.63
C ALA A 350 34.19 -11.70 -21.35
N GLU A 351 33.65 -10.69 -22.04
CA GLU A 351 34.10 -9.29 -21.90
C GLU A 351 33.26 -8.42 -20.94
N LYS A 352 32.13 -8.91 -20.41
CA LYS A 352 31.37 -8.19 -19.37
C LYS A 352 31.66 -8.64 -17.93
N SER A 353 32.43 -9.71 -17.74
CA SER A 353 32.80 -10.22 -16.42
C SER A 353 34.08 -9.61 -15.82
N ALA A 354 34.78 -8.74 -16.55
CA ALA A 354 36.04 -8.15 -16.10
C ALA A 354 35.91 -6.82 -15.31
N MET A 355 34.68 -6.34 -15.05
CA MET A 355 34.49 -4.99 -14.47
C MET A 355 34.15 -4.93 -12.97
N PHE A 356 34.10 -6.06 -12.26
CA PHE A 356 33.85 -6.06 -10.81
C PHE A 356 34.96 -6.80 -10.07
N HIS A 357 36.02 -6.06 -9.74
CA HIS A 357 36.96 -6.50 -8.72
C HIS A 357 36.26 -6.45 -7.35
N PRO A 358 36.34 -7.53 -6.54
CA PRO A 358 35.88 -7.49 -5.16
C PRO A 358 36.75 -6.51 -4.35
N CYS A 359 36.10 -5.70 -3.51
CA CYS A 359 36.74 -4.75 -2.59
C CYS A 359 37.93 -5.42 -1.88
N SER A 360 39.16 -4.99 -2.20
CA SER A 360 40.40 -5.35 -1.50
C SER A 360 40.99 -4.13 -0.82
#